data_AF-A0AAE0GRY3-F1
#
_entry.id   AF-A0AAE0GRY3-F1
#
_cell.length_a   1.000
_cell.length_b   1.000
_cell.length_c   1.000
_cell.angle_alpha   90.00
_cell.angle_beta   90.00
_cell.angle_gamma   90.00
#
_symmetry.space_group_name_H-M   'P 1'
#
loop_
_entity.id
_entity.type
_entity.pdbx_description
1 polymer ?
#
loop_
_entity_poly.entity_id
_entity_poly.type
_entity_poly.pdbx_seq_one_letter_code
_entity_poly.pdbx_strand_id
1 'polypeptide(L)'
;MTVHESAPAEASTPKAAVPPGSAKMPVDLVNEALPASLDLDAPFPPLPATMQQVLENAKGTNQDPLEVATALKAQTEVQLQQLQTQLELAVGWVKVKEIEKLTAELKLEKMRKDLTSCSEEDRPQQEEEAAQARLSLKAKEVAIARLKEFKLRTELRVVTLREQHKKAELELENIKIVQRTKEMTEEIQDIKAYIAVVKGDNGEKAQLGGLYNPDRDTFFYSDCKVGGLGKWYCEILEEREAWKRYPAQKWFVSQAGCQIYCPVGKVTVDYSDQPDFCLTTSSLTGSDWLEDKAKLASLTRHLQPPTYEIKDRKWVGETPPDETPPGEPSFIWFVKETDKNYATGIHLAGTITECLQLAQPNTHYVVQPHI
;
A
#
# COMPACT_ATOMS: atom_id res chain seq x y z
N MET A 1 8.19 -61.94 16.35
CA MET A 1 6.87 -61.97 17.01
C MET A 1 5.95 -61.07 16.22
N THR A 2 5.23 -61.65 15.27
CA THR A 2 4.33 -60.98 14.34
C THR A 2 2.94 -60.97 14.96
N VAL A 3 2.39 -59.78 15.22
CA VAL A 3 1.04 -59.61 15.78
C VAL A 3 0.09 -59.42 14.61
N HIS A 4 -0.77 -60.42 14.38
CA HIS A 4 -1.89 -60.35 13.44
C HIS A 4 -3.04 -59.58 14.11
N GLU A 5 -3.31 -58.36 13.66
CA GLU A 5 -4.56 -57.65 13.98
C GLU A 5 -5.71 -58.23 13.17
N SER A 6 -6.74 -58.69 13.87
CA SER A 6 -7.98 -59.23 13.31
C SER A 6 -8.99 -58.10 13.11
N ALA A 7 -9.61 -58.05 11.94
CA ALA A 7 -10.65 -57.08 11.60
C ALA A 7 -11.95 -57.29 12.41
N PRO A 8 -12.69 -56.22 12.75
CA PRO A 8 -13.97 -56.36 13.46
C PRO A 8 -15.09 -56.80 12.51
N ALA A 9 -15.96 -57.68 13.02
CA ALA A 9 -17.12 -58.21 12.31
C ALA A 9 -18.17 -57.12 12.03
N GLU A 10 -18.61 -57.06 10.77
CA GLU A 10 -19.70 -56.19 10.32
C GLU A 10 -21.03 -56.64 10.93
N ALA A 11 -21.65 -55.76 11.72
CA ALA A 11 -23.00 -55.95 12.23
C ALA A 11 -24.01 -55.66 11.11
N SER A 12 -24.70 -56.72 10.66
CA SER A 12 -25.84 -56.68 9.75
C SER A 12 -26.99 -55.87 10.36
N THR A 13 -27.23 -54.67 9.85
CA THR A 13 -28.43 -53.87 10.14
C THR A 13 -29.66 -54.44 9.41
N PRO A 14 -30.82 -54.52 10.08
CA PRO A 14 -32.05 -55.05 9.48
C PRO A 14 -32.57 -54.11 8.37
N LYS A 15 -32.81 -54.68 7.19
CA LYS A 15 -33.53 -54.02 6.07
C LYS A 15 -34.93 -53.61 6.53
N ALA A 16 -35.16 -52.32 6.66
CA ALA A 16 -36.50 -51.76 6.83
C ALA A 16 -37.36 -52.08 5.60
N ALA A 17 -38.53 -52.67 5.85
CA ALA A 17 -39.52 -52.96 4.82
C ALA A 17 -40.04 -51.66 4.19
N VAL A 18 -39.95 -51.57 2.86
CA VAL A 18 -40.46 -50.45 2.07
C VAL A 18 -41.99 -50.48 2.10
N PRO A 19 -42.68 -49.39 2.49
CA PRO A 19 -44.13 -49.35 2.51
C PRO A 19 -44.68 -49.45 1.07
N PRO A 20 -45.72 -50.27 0.83
CA PRO A 20 -46.34 -50.39 -0.49
C PRO A 20 -47.24 -49.17 -0.74
N GLY A 21 -46.99 -48.42 -1.82
CA GLY A 21 -47.95 -47.44 -2.34
C GLY A 21 -47.46 -46.02 -2.59
N SER A 22 -46.16 -45.73 -2.68
CA SER A 22 -45.70 -44.43 -3.19
C SER A 22 -45.79 -44.43 -4.72
N ALA A 23 -46.89 -43.92 -5.28
CA ALA A 23 -46.92 -43.55 -6.70
C ALA A 23 -45.74 -42.61 -6.96
N LYS A 24 -44.75 -43.05 -7.75
CA LYS A 24 -43.61 -42.22 -8.12
C LYS A 24 -44.15 -40.98 -8.82
N MET A 25 -43.90 -39.80 -8.25
CA MET A 25 -44.18 -38.57 -8.95
C MET A 25 -43.40 -38.56 -10.28
N PRO A 26 -44.02 -38.13 -11.40
CA PRO A 26 -43.32 -37.94 -12.66
C PRO A 26 -42.14 -37.01 -12.44
N VAL A 27 -40.93 -37.47 -12.77
CA VAL A 27 -39.68 -36.71 -12.61
C VAL A 27 -39.73 -35.40 -13.40
N ASP A 28 -40.45 -35.40 -14.52
CA ASP A 28 -40.62 -34.27 -15.42
C ASP A 28 -41.32 -33.08 -14.74
N LEU A 29 -42.31 -33.32 -13.88
CA LEU A 29 -43.03 -32.26 -13.15
C LEU A 29 -42.14 -31.55 -12.12
N VAL A 30 -41.19 -32.27 -11.53
CA VAL A 30 -40.25 -31.68 -10.56
C VAL A 30 -39.18 -30.88 -11.30
N ASN A 31 -38.72 -31.36 -12.45
CA ASN A 31 -37.71 -30.69 -13.25
C ASN A 31 -38.26 -29.42 -13.92
N GLU A 32 -39.51 -29.40 -14.38
CA GLU A 32 -40.19 -28.17 -14.85
C GLU A 32 -40.34 -27.12 -13.74
N ALA A 33 -40.45 -27.56 -12.48
CA ALA A 33 -40.58 -26.66 -11.35
C ALA A 33 -39.25 -26.02 -10.93
N LEU A 34 -38.11 -26.50 -11.44
CA LEU A 34 -36.78 -25.98 -11.12
C LEU A 34 -36.29 -25.00 -12.20
N PRO A 35 -35.54 -23.95 -11.81
CA PRO A 35 -34.94 -23.04 -12.78
C PRO A 35 -33.87 -23.78 -13.60
N ALA A 36 -34.01 -23.77 -14.94
CA ALA A 36 -33.12 -24.46 -15.88
C ALA A 36 -31.64 -24.02 -15.80
N SER A 37 -31.37 -22.85 -15.20
CA SER A 37 -30.02 -22.32 -15.00
C SER A 37 -29.31 -22.86 -13.75
N LEU A 38 -30.00 -23.60 -12.88
CA LEU A 38 -29.45 -24.18 -11.66
C LEU A 38 -29.36 -25.68 -11.80
N ASP A 39 -28.15 -26.15 -12.08
CA ASP A 39 -27.79 -27.54 -11.88
C ASP A 39 -27.59 -27.78 -10.38
N LEU A 40 -28.67 -28.19 -9.70
CA LEU A 40 -28.65 -28.46 -8.25
C LEU A 40 -27.78 -29.67 -7.88
N ASP A 41 -27.50 -30.52 -8.86
CA ASP A 41 -26.72 -31.75 -8.70
C ASP A 41 -25.25 -31.55 -9.15
N ALA A 42 -24.91 -30.40 -9.74
CA ALA A 42 -23.53 -30.07 -10.07
C ALA A 42 -22.66 -30.08 -8.81
N PRO A 43 -21.53 -30.81 -8.82
CA PRO A 43 -20.60 -30.78 -7.70
C PRO A 43 -20.02 -29.37 -7.56
N PHE A 44 -19.94 -28.87 -6.32
CA PHE A 44 -19.22 -27.64 -6.06
C PHE A 44 -17.75 -27.77 -6.50
N PRO A 45 -17.14 -26.68 -7.01
CA PRO A 45 -15.72 -26.69 -7.29
C PRO A 45 -14.95 -27.07 -6.02
N PRO A 46 -13.84 -27.84 -6.16
CA PRO A 46 -13.03 -28.24 -5.02
C PRO A 46 -12.54 -27.02 -4.26
N LEU A 47 -12.36 -27.21 -2.96
CA LEU A 47 -11.97 -26.12 -2.07
C LEU A 47 -10.51 -25.78 -2.41
N PRO A 48 -10.11 -24.50 -2.44
CA PRO A 48 -8.73 -24.15 -2.70
C PRO A 48 -7.84 -24.82 -1.65
N ALA A 49 -6.61 -25.16 -2.04
CA ALA A 49 -5.62 -25.68 -1.12
C ALA A 49 -5.43 -24.69 0.04
N THR A 50 -5.18 -25.22 1.24
CA THR A 50 -4.90 -24.37 2.39
C THR A 50 -3.57 -23.63 2.19
N MET A 51 -3.45 -22.43 2.77
CA MET A 51 -2.22 -21.64 2.69
C MET A 51 -0.98 -22.43 3.14
N GLN A 52 -1.10 -23.24 4.20
CA GLN A 52 -0.03 -24.13 4.64
C GLN A 52 0.41 -25.14 3.58
N GLN A 53 -0.53 -25.79 2.89
CA GLN A 53 -0.21 -26.72 1.80
C GLN A 53 0.48 -26.01 0.64
N VAL A 54 0.02 -24.81 0.28
CA VAL A 54 0.62 -24.03 -0.81
C VAL A 54 2.03 -23.58 -0.44
N LEU A 55 2.22 -23.07 0.78
CA LEU A 55 3.53 -22.67 1.30
C LEU A 55 4.49 -23.87 1.41
N GLU A 56 4.01 -25.04 1.82
CA GLU A 56 4.82 -26.25 1.90
C GLU A 56 5.27 -26.72 0.52
N ASN A 57 4.39 -26.67 -0.48
CA ASN A 57 4.75 -26.95 -1.87
C ASN A 57 5.73 -25.91 -2.44
N ALA A 58 5.63 -24.65 -2.01
CA ALA A 58 6.53 -23.57 -2.42
C ALA A 58 7.93 -23.66 -1.79
N LYS A 59 8.13 -24.39 -0.68
CA LYS A 59 9.47 -24.56 -0.07
C LYS A 59 10.49 -25.24 -1.00
N GLY A 60 10.03 -25.94 -2.05
CA GLY A 60 10.88 -26.52 -3.09
C GLY A 60 11.03 -25.66 -4.35
N THR A 61 10.41 -24.48 -4.39
CA THR A 61 10.45 -23.57 -5.54
C THR A 61 11.19 -22.28 -5.16
N ASN A 62 11.78 -21.59 -6.14
CA ASN A 62 12.40 -20.27 -5.93
C ASN A 62 11.35 -19.14 -5.85
N GLN A 63 10.11 -19.44 -5.52
CA GLN A 63 9.04 -18.43 -5.45
C GLN A 63 9.07 -17.72 -4.10
N ASP A 64 8.84 -16.40 -4.12
CA ASP A 64 8.71 -15.62 -2.89
C ASP A 64 7.44 -16.07 -2.13
N PRO A 65 7.56 -16.55 -0.87
CA PRO A 65 6.42 -16.92 -0.03
C PRO A 65 5.37 -15.81 0.08
N LEU A 66 5.78 -14.53 0.03
CA LEU A 66 4.88 -13.38 0.10
C LEU A 66 4.00 -13.26 -1.16
N GLU A 67 4.58 -13.48 -2.35
CA GLU A 67 3.85 -13.47 -3.62
C GLU A 67 2.86 -14.63 -3.67
N VAL A 68 3.30 -15.84 -3.30
CA VAL A 68 2.46 -17.04 -3.26
C VAL A 68 1.27 -16.86 -2.32
N ALA A 69 1.51 -16.33 -1.11
CA ALA A 69 0.45 -16.05 -0.15
C ALA A 69 -0.52 -14.97 -0.63
N THR A 70 -0.01 -13.92 -1.29
CA THR A 70 -0.85 -12.86 -1.85
C THR A 70 -1.75 -13.38 -2.97
N ALA A 71 -1.22 -14.21 -3.86
CA ALA A 71 -1.97 -14.84 -4.94
C ALA A 71 -3.07 -15.77 -4.42
N LEU A 72 -2.77 -16.59 -3.41
CA LEU A 72 -3.76 -17.49 -2.81
C LEU A 72 -4.89 -16.70 -2.13
N LYS A 73 -4.57 -15.63 -1.39
CA LYS A 73 -5.59 -14.75 -0.80
C LYS A 73 -6.54 -14.24 -1.88
N ALA A 74 -6.01 -13.66 -2.95
CA ALA A 74 -6.82 -13.14 -4.06
C ALA A 74 -7.70 -14.24 -4.70
N GLN A 75 -7.16 -15.44 -4.90
CA GLN A 75 -7.94 -16.58 -5.41
C GLN A 75 -9.11 -16.95 -4.48
N THR A 76 -8.87 -17.04 -3.18
CA THR A 76 -9.92 -17.36 -2.20
C THR A 76 -11.00 -16.27 -2.12
N GLU A 77 -10.63 -15.00 -2.28
CA GLU A 77 -11.56 -13.86 -2.29
C GLU A 77 -12.50 -13.92 -3.49
N VAL A 78 -11.99 -14.20 -4.69
CA VAL A 78 -12.81 -14.34 -5.90
C VAL A 78 -13.81 -15.50 -5.76
N GLN A 79 -13.36 -16.65 -5.26
CA GLN A 79 -14.25 -17.80 -5.04
C GLN A 79 -15.32 -17.51 -3.98
N LEU A 80 -14.97 -16.74 -2.94
CA LEU A 80 -15.91 -16.32 -1.91
C LEU A 80 -17.01 -15.42 -2.48
N GLN A 81 -16.65 -14.46 -3.35
CA GLN A 81 -17.62 -13.61 -4.04
C GLN A 81 -18.56 -14.44 -4.94
N GLN A 82 -18.01 -15.38 -5.72
CA GLN A 82 -18.82 -16.27 -6.58
C GLN A 82 -19.85 -17.07 -5.78
N LEU A 83 -19.45 -17.67 -4.66
CA LEU A 83 -20.35 -18.44 -3.80
C LEU A 83 -21.39 -17.56 -3.09
N GLN A 84 -21.04 -16.32 -2.73
CA GLN A 84 -22.00 -15.37 -2.17
C GLN A 84 -23.09 -15.01 -3.19
N THR A 85 -22.73 -14.76 -4.45
CA THR A 85 -23.72 -14.53 -5.52
C THR A 85 -24.61 -15.76 -5.73
N GLN A 86 -24.04 -16.97 -5.74
CA GLN A 86 -24.83 -18.21 -5.85
C GLN A 86 -25.80 -18.38 -4.67
N LEU A 87 -25.38 -18.02 -3.46
CA LEU A 87 -26.23 -18.05 -2.28
C LEU A 87 -27.39 -17.06 -2.37
N GLU A 88 -27.13 -15.82 -2.80
CA GLU A 88 -28.15 -14.80 -3.00
C GLU A 88 -29.19 -15.24 -4.03
N LEU A 89 -28.75 -15.83 -5.15
CA LEU A 89 -29.62 -16.43 -6.15
C LEU A 89 -30.47 -17.56 -5.55
N ALA A 90 -29.86 -18.48 -4.80
CA ALA A 90 -30.59 -19.58 -4.15
C ALA A 90 -31.68 -19.07 -3.18
N VAL A 91 -31.36 -18.04 -2.39
CA VAL A 91 -32.31 -17.37 -1.50
C VAL A 91 -33.47 -16.75 -2.29
N GLY A 92 -33.16 -16.10 -3.42
CA GLY A 92 -34.17 -15.55 -4.33
C GLY A 92 -35.10 -16.63 -4.89
N TRP A 93 -34.55 -17.74 -5.38
CA TRP A 93 -35.32 -18.85 -5.95
C TRP A 93 -36.23 -19.53 -4.94
N VAL A 94 -35.76 -19.74 -3.70
CA VAL A 94 -36.61 -20.28 -2.63
C VAL A 94 -37.83 -19.38 -2.42
N LYS A 95 -37.66 -18.06 -2.34
CA LYS A 95 -38.77 -17.11 -2.15
C LYS A 95 -39.75 -17.15 -3.33
N VAL A 96 -39.25 -17.14 -4.57
CA VAL A 96 -40.10 -17.22 -5.77
C VAL A 96 -40.94 -18.50 -5.74
N LYS A 97 -40.32 -19.64 -5.42
CA LYS A 97 -41.04 -20.93 -5.37
C LYS A 97 -42.04 -21.02 -4.21
N GLU A 98 -41.75 -20.41 -3.07
CA GLU A 98 -42.72 -20.27 -1.97
C GLU A 98 -43.93 -19.43 -2.40
N ILE A 99 -43.73 -18.33 -3.13
CA ILE A 99 -44.83 -17.52 -3.69
C ILE A 99 -45.65 -18.32 -4.72
N GLU A 100 -44.98 -19.04 -5.62
CA GLU A 100 -45.66 -19.92 -6.59
C GLU A 100 -46.48 -21.01 -5.89
N LYS A 101 -45.96 -21.57 -4.80
CA LYS A 101 -46.67 -22.56 -3.98
C LYS A 101 -47.93 -21.96 -3.36
N LEU A 102 -47.81 -20.82 -2.68
CA LEU A 102 -48.97 -20.13 -2.07
C LEU A 102 -50.03 -19.77 -3.12
N THR A 103 -49.60 -19.33 -4.30
CA THR A 103 -50.51 -19.05 -5.43
C THR A 103 -51.22 -20.32 -5.89
N ALA A 104 -50.52 -21.46 -5.95
CA ALA A 104 -51.12 -22.75 -6.30
C ALA A 104 -52.10 -23.26 -5.22
N GLU A 105 -51.78 -23.06 -3.93
CA GLU A 105 -52.67 -23.39 -2.81
C GLU A 105 -53.99 -22.59 -2.89
N LEU A 106 -53.90 -21.28 -3.12
CA LEU A 106 -55.08 -20.42 -3.29
C LEU A 106 -55.95 -20.84 -4.48
N LYS A 107 -55.34 -21.20 -5.61
CA LYS A 107 -56.06 -21.72 -6.78
C LYS A 107 -56.77 -23.03 -6.47
N LEU A 108 -56.10 -23.94 -5.77
CA LEU A 108 -56.65 -25.23 -5.38
C LEU A 108 -57.79 -25.07 -4.37
N GLU A 109 -57.67 -24.12 -3.43
CA GLU A 109 -58.76 -23.77 -2.52
C GLU A 109 -59.98 -23.20 -3.27
N LYS A 110 -59.74 -22.34 -4.27
CA LYS A 110 -60.81 -21.83 -5.14
C LYS A 110 -61.50 -22.96 -5.89
N MET A 111 -60.75 -23.86 -6.54
CA MET A 111 -61.30 -25.03 -7.23
C MET A 111 -62.12 -25.91 -6.29
N ARG A 112 -61.68 -26.11 -5.04
CA ARG A 112 -62.46 -26.85 -4.03
C ARG A 112 -63.80 -26.19 -3.71
N LYS A 113 -63.84 -24.85 -3.63
CA LYS A 113 -65.09 -24.10 -3.43
C LYS A 113 -66.00 -24.23 -4.66
N ASP A 114 -65.44 -24.08 -5.85
CA ASP A 114 -66.20 -24.17 -7.11
C ASP A 114 -66.81 -25.58 -7.30
N LEU A 115 -66.08 -26.65 -6.94
CA LEU A 115 -66.54 -28.05 -6.93
C LEU A 115 -67.77 -28.29 -6.04
N THR A 116 -67.91 -27.54 -4.94
CA THR A 116 -69.10 -27.66 -4.08
C THR A 116 -70.35 -27.02 -4.67
N SER A 117 -70.18 -26.15 -5.66
CA SER A 117 -71.25 -25.43 -6.35
C SER A 117 -71.54 -25.91 -7.76
N CYS A 118 -70.82 -26.93 -8.25
CA CYS A 118 -70.88 -27.36 -9.64
C CYS A 118 -71.99 -28.39 -9.94
N SER A 119 -72.43 -28.42 -11.20
CA SER A 119 -73.34 -29.42 -11.75
C SER A 119 -72.75 -30.83 -11.66
N GLU A 120 -73.59 -31.87 -11.52
CA GLU A 120 -73.10 -33.27 -11.51
C GLU A 120 -72.42 -33.67 -12.83
N GLU A 121 -72.77 -33.02 -13.95
CA GLU A 121 -72.18 -33.32 -15.27
C GLU A 121 -70.73 -32.82 -15.40
N ASP A 122 -70.38 -31.69 -14.78
CA ASP A 122 -69.04 -31.07 -14.88
C ASP A 122 -68.06 -31.58 -13.81
N ARG A 123 -68.60 -32.25 -12.79
CA ARG A 123 -67.84 -32.71 -11.61
C ARG A 123 -66.62 -33.58 -11.94
N PRO A 124 -66.68 -34.56 -12.87
CA PRO A 124 -65.53 -35.43 -13.15
C PRO A 124 -64.33 -34.65 -13.69
N GLN A 125 -64.58 -33.68 -14.58
CA GLN A 125 -63.52 -32.85 -15.17
C GLN A 125 -62.88 -31.95 -14.11
N GLN A 126 -63.69 -31.32 -13.25
CA GLN A 126 -63.16 -30.48 -12.16
C GLN A 126 -62.38 -31.29 -11.12
N GLU A 127 -62.79 -32.54 -10.85
CA GLU A 127 -62.06 -33.45 -9.96
C GLU A 127 -60.69 -33.84 -10.53
N GLU A 128 -60.60 -34.08 -11.84
CA GLU A 128 -59.33 -34.35 -12.53
C GLU A 128 -58.40 -33.13 -12.50
N GLU A 129 -58.90 -31.94 -12.82
CA GLU A 129 -58.12 -30.69 -12.73
C GLU A 129 -57.63 -30.43 -11.30
N ALA A 130 -58.48 -30.66 -10.30
CA ALA A 130 -58.10 -30.56 -8.89
C ALA A 130 -57.05 -31.61 -8.49
N ALA A 131 -57.10 -32.82 -9.05
CA ALA A 131 -56.09 -33.85 -8.82
C ALA A 131 -54.74 -33.47 -9.44
N GLN A 132 -54.74 -32.94 -10.66
CA GLN A 132 -53.54 -32.44 -11.33
C GLN A 132 -52.93 -31.24 -10.59
N ALA A 133 -53.76 -30.32 -10.09
CA ALA A 133 -53.32 -29.21 -9.24
C ALA A 133 -52.65 -29.70 -7.94
N ARG A 134 -53.17 -30.77 -7.31
CA ARG A 134 -52.54 -31.38 -6.12
C ARG A 134 -51.16 -31.97 -6.43
N LEU A 135 -51.02 -32.64 -7.58
CA LEU A 135 -49.73 -33.17 -8.03
C LEU A 135 -48.73 -32.05 -8.32
N SER A 136 -49.18 -30.98 -8.99
CA SER A 136 -48.36 -29.79 -9.25
C SER A 136 -47.91 -29.12 -7.94
N LEU A 137 -48.80 -29.02 -6.94
CA LEU A 137 -48.47 -28.48 -5.62
C LEU A 137 -47.38 -29.31 -4.92
N LYS A 138 -47.50 -30.64 -4.92
CA LYS A 138 -46.47 -31.53 -4.38
C LYS A 138 -45.13 -31.40 -5.13
N ALA A 139 -45.16 -31.21 -6.45
CA ALA A 139 -43.94 -30.98 -7.24
C ALA A 139 -43.23 -29.70 -6.78
N LYS A 140 -43.99 -28.63 -6.53
CA LYS A 140 -43.45 -27.37 -5.99
C LYS A 140 -42.86 -27.54 -4.58
N GLU A 141 -43.49 -28.34 -3.72
CA GLU A 141 -42.93 -28.65 -2.38
C GLU A 141 -41.58 -29.36 -2.46
N VAL A 142 -41.48 -30.36 -3.34
CA VAL A 142 -40.21 -31.08 -3.59
C VAL A 142 -39.16 -30.12 -4.16
N ALA A 143 -39.53 -29.24 -5.10
CA ALA A 143 -38.63 -28.24 -5.66
C ALA A 143 -38.13 -27.25 -4.59
N ILE A 144 -39.00 -26.77 -3.70
CA ILE A 144 -38.62 -25.91 -2.56
C ILE A 144 -37.66 -26.65 -1.63
N ALA A 145 -37.92 -27.93 -1.32
CA ALA A 145 -37.05 -28.72 -0.46
C ALA A 145 -35.65 -28.87 -1.05
N ARG A 146 -35.54 -29.18 -2.36
CA ARG A 146 -34.26 -29.26 -3.08
C ARG A 146 -33.52 -27.91 -3.10
N LEU A 147 -34.23 -26.79 -3.32
CA LEU A 147 -33.62 -25.47 -3.28
C LEU A 147 -33.15 -25.08 -1.88
N LYS A 148 -33.87 -25.47 -0.82
CA LYS A 148 -33.45 -25.27 0.57
C LYS A 148 -32.21 -26.08 0.91
N GLU A 149 -32.12 -27.32 0.42
CA GLU A 149 -30.92 -28.14 0.56
C GLU A 149 -29.72 -27.53 -0.17
N PHE A 150 -29.90 -27.13 -1.43
CA PHE A 150 -28.86 -26.43 -2.19
C PHE A 150 -28.39 -25.17 -1.48
N LYS A 151 -29.33 -24.33 -1.02
CA LYS A 151 -29.05 -23.14 -0.22
C LYS A 151 -28.17 -23.49 1.00
N LEU A 152 -28.56 -24.47 1.79
CA LEU A 152 -27.82 -24.87 3.00
C LEU A 152 -26.40 -25.35 2.68
N ARG A 153 -26.23 -26.14 1.61
CA ARG A 153 -24.90 -26.58 1.14
C ARG A 153 -24.03 -25.39 0.73
N THR A 154 -24.60 -24.43 0.00
CA THR A 154 -23.90 -23.20 -0.40
C THR A 154 -23.55 -22.33 0.82
N GLU A 155 -24.45 -22.18 1.80
CA GLU A 155 -24.17 -21.46 3.05
C GLU A 155 -23.00 -22.06 3.81
N LEU A 156 -23.01 -23.39 4.00
CA LEU A 156 -21.90 -24.10 4.66
C LEU A 156 -20.58 -23.88 3.92
N ARG A 157 -20.62 -23.86 2.58
CA ARG A 157 -19.44 -23.62 1.75
C ARG A 157 -18.90 -22.20 1.88
N VAL A 158 -19.78 -21.19 1.87
CA VAL A 158 -19.42 -19.79 2.10
C VAL A 158 -18.76 -19.61 3.47
N VAL A 159 -19.32 -20.23 4.52
CA VAL A 159 -18.74 -20.17 5.87
C VAL A 159 -17.34 -20.80 5.90
N THR A 160 -17.19 -21.99 5.32
CA THR A 160 -15.91 -22.70 5.27
C THR A 160 -14.84 -21.88 4.54
N LEU A 161 -15.18 -21.33 3.37
CA LEU A 161 -14.25 -20.54 2.58
C LEU A 161 -13.91 -19.19 3.23
N ARG A 162 -14.86 -18.56 3.94
CA ARG A 162 -14.61 -17.35 4.73
C ARG A 162 -13.62 -17.62 5.88
N GLU A 163 -13.72 -18.77 6.53
CA GLU A 163 -12.75 -19.18 7.56
C GLU A 163 -11.35 -19.39 6.96
N GLN A 164 -11.26 -20.05 5.80
CA GLN A 164 -9.99 -20.23 5.07
C GLN A 164 -9.37 -18.90 4.62
N HIS A 165 -10.18 -17.97 4.10
CA HIS A 165 -9.73 -16.63 3.74
C HIS A 165 -9.16 -15.90 4.95
N LYS A 166 -9.85 -15.94 6.11
CA LYS A 166 -9.36 -15.30 7.34
C LYS A 166 -8.06 -15.94 7.83
N LYS A 167 -7.91 -17.25 7.73
CA LYS A 167 -6.65 -17.95 8.05
C LYS A 167 -5.51 -17.51 7.11
N ALA A 168 -5.78 -17.42 5.81
CA ALA A 168 -4.83 -16.93 4.81
C ALA A 168 -4.39 -15.47 5.09
N GLU A 169 -5.30 -14.60 5.52
CA GLU A 169 -4.98 -13.22 5.90
C GLU A 169 -4.02 -13.15 7.10
N LEU A 170 -4.30 -13.93 8.15
CA LEU A 170 -3.44 -13.98 9.34
C LEU A 170 -2.06 -14.55 9.02
N GLU A 171 -1.98 -15.58 8.18
CA GLU A 171 -0.69 -16.15 7.76
C GLU A 171 0.12 -15.16 6.90
N LEU A 172 -0.53 -14.41 6.01
CA LEU A 172 0.12 -13.35 5.23
C LEU A 172 0.70 -12.25 6.13
N GLU A 173 -0.04 -11.86 7.17
CA GLU A 173 0.44 -10.87 8.14
C GLU A 173 1.63 -11.40 8.96
N ASN A 174 1.58 -12.67 9.38
CA ASN A 174 2.72 -13.32 10.04
C ASN A 174 3.97 -13.36 9.15
N ILE A 175 3.83 -13.69 7.86
CA ILE A 175 4.95 -13.67 6.91
C ILE A 175 5.57 -12.26 6.83
N LYS A 176 4.74 -11.21 6.73
CA LYS A 176 5.23 -9.82 6.72
C LYS A 176 5.95 -9.43 8.01
N ILE A 177 5.45 -9.87 9.16
CA ILE A 177 6.09 -9.62 10.46
C ILE A 177 7.45 -10.31 10.53
N VAL A 178 7.53 -11.58 10.11
CA VAL A 178 8.78 -12.35 10.10
C VAL A 178 9.81 -11.71 9.16
N GLN A 179 9.39 -11.29 7.97
CA GLN A 179 10.26 -10.61 7.01
C GLN A 179 10.82 -9.30 7.59
N ARG A 180 9.97 -8.42 8.13
CA ARG A 180 10.43 -7.18 8.79
C ARG A 180 11.35 -7.44 9.97
N THR A 181 11.07 -8.49 10.76
CA THR A 181 11.90 -8.85 11.90
C THR A 181 13.28 -9.34 11.44
N LYS A 182 13.33 -10.07 10.33
CA LYS A 182 14.59 -10.52 9.71
C LYS A 182 15.41 -9.31 9.21
N GLU A 183 14.79 -8.42 8.43
CA GLU A 183 15.42 -7.19 7.95
C GLU A 183 15.97 -6.35 9.11
N MET A 184 15.16 -6.12 10.16
CA MET A 184 15.58 -5.39 11.35
C MET A 184 16.71 -6.11 12.12
N THR A 185 16.71 -7.45 12.14
CA THR A 185 17.77 -8.22 12.80
C THR A 185 19.09 -8.12 12.05
N GLU A 186 19.05 -8.16 10.71
CA GLU A 186 20.22 -7.93 9.84
C GLU A 186 20.77 -6.52 10.06
N GLU A 187 19.91 -5.49 10.06
CA GLU A 187 20.31 -4.11 10.38
C GLU A 187 20.95 -3.98 11.77
N ILE A 188 20.36 -4.63 12.79
CA ILE A 188 20.93 -4.63 14.15
C ILE A 188 22.30 -5.34 14.18
N GLN A 189 22.46 -6.43 13.42
CA GLN A 189 23.75 -7.13 13.33
C GLN A 189 24.80 -6.26 12.67
N ASP A 190 24.44 -5.56 11.59
CA ASP A 190 25.32 -4.60 10.91
C ASP A 190 25.71 -3.45 11.84
N ILE A 191 24.75 -2.88 12.58
CA ILE A 191 25.01 -1.84 13.59
C ILE A 191 25.91 -2.37 14.72
N LYS A 192 25.73 -3.62 15.16
CA LYS A 192 26.58 -4.21 16.21
C LYS A 192 28.01 -4.45 15.73
N ALA A 193 28.18 -5.00 14.53
CA ALA A 193 29.48 -5.16 13.90
C ALA A 193 30.16 -3.79 13.73
N TYR A 194 29.39 -2.78 13.32
CA TYR A 194 29.86 -1.40 13.20
C TYR A 194 30.30 -0.80 14.54
N ILE A 195 29.47 -0.90 15.58
CA ILE A 195 29.78 -0.38 16.92
C ILE A 195 31.04 -1.05 17.45
N ALA A 196 31.25 -2.34 17.16
CA ALA A 196 32.47 -3.04 17.54
C ALA A 196 33.72 -2.47 16.84
N VAL A 197 33.64 -2.04 15.59
CA VAL A 197 34.74 -1.36 14.89
C VAL A 197 35.02 0.01 15.52
N VAL A 198 33.99 0.84 15.72
CA VAL A 198 34.13 2.19 16.29
C VAL A 198 34.55 2.17 17.77
N LYS A 199 34.15 1.14 18.54
CA LYS A 199 34.52 1.00 19.95
C LYS A 199 35.77 0.15 20.19
N GLY A 200 36.13 -0.73 19.26
CA GLY A 200 37.30 -1.60 19.35
C GLY A 200 38.62 -0.82 19.37
N ASP A 201 38.64 0.36 18.75
CA ASP A 201 39.80 1.27 18.74
C ASP A 201 39.87 2.22 19.96
N ASN A 202 38.93 2.12 20.92
CA ASN A 202 38.82 3.04 22.07
C ASN A 202 39.58 2.58 23.32
N GLY A 203 40.88 2.35 23.19
CA GLY A 203 41.78 2.55 24.34
C GLY A 203 42.13 4.04 24.46
N GLU A 204 41.29 4.86 25.12
CA GLU A 204 41.47 6.28 25.60
C GLU A 204 42.17 7.34 24.69
N LYS A 205 42.76 6.99 23.56
CA LYS A 205 43.56 7.87 22.68
C LYS A 205 42.87 8.21 21.35
N ALA A 206 41.66 7.71 21.13
CA ALA A 206 40.96 7.81 19.85
C ALA A 206 40.30 9.16 19.55
N GLN A 207 40.28 10.12 20.50
CA GLN A 207 39.60 11.41 20.29
C GLN A 207 40.23 12.31 19.21
N LEU A 208 41.42 12.00 18.70
CA LEU A 208 42.04 12.69 17.55
C LEU A 208 42.69 11.75 16.52
N GLY A 209 42.71 10.43 16.78
CA GLY A 209 43.51 9.47 16.01
C GLY A 209 42.78 8.71 14.89
N GLY A 210 41.44 8.70 14.87
CA GLY A 210 40.67 7.87 13.91
C GLY A 210 40.75 8.32 12.44
N LEU A 211 41.01 9.61 12.20
CA LEU A 211 41.32 10.14 10.86
C LEU A 211 42.77 9.86 10.43
N TYR A 212 43.65 9.56 11.39
CA TYR A 212 45.09 9.36 11.17
C TYR A 212 45.52 7.91 11.30
N ASN A 213 44.58 6.95 11.36
CA ASN A 213 44.94 5.54 11.24
C ASN A 213 45.22 5.25 9.75
N PRO A 214 46.49 5.14 9.32
CA PRO A 214 46.80 4.91 7.91
C PRO A 214 46.38 3.51 7.44
N ASP A 215 46.13 2.60 8.38
CA ASP A 215 45.74 1.21 8.11
C ASP A 215 44.21 1.05 8.00
N ARG A 216 43.44 2.14 8.17
CA ARG A 216 41.99 2.11 8.06
C ARG A 216 41.55 2.11 6.58
N ASP A 217 40.87 1.05 6.18
CA ASP A 217 40.36 0.85 4.82
C ASP A 217 38.87 1.21 4.65
N THR A 218 38.14 1.40 5.76
CA THR A 218 36.69 1.57 5.76
C THR A 218 36.26 2.87 6.47
N PHE A 219 35.54 3.72 5.75
CA PHE A 219 35.00 5.01 6.16
C PHE A 219 33.47 4.99 6.13
N PHE A 220 32.85 5.91 6.86
CA PHE A 220 31.41 5.93 7.05
C PHE A 220 30.81 7.28 6.77
N TYR A 221 29.70 7.27 6.03
CA TYR A 221 28.92 8.48 5.79
C TYR A 221 27.45 8.32 6.17
N SER A 222 26.78 9.38 6.59
CA SER A 222 25.35 9.34 6.92
C SER A 222 24.60 10.53 6.32
N ASP A 223 23.63 10.22 5.46
CA ASP A 223 22.68 11.16 4.87
C ASP A 223 21.54 11.46 5.86
N CYS A 224 21.66 12.57 6.56
CA CYS A 224 20.71 13.12 7.52
C CYS A 224 19.60 13.94 6.86
N LYS A 225 19.63 14.10 5.54
CA LYS A 225 18.63 14.82 4.74
C LYS A 225 18.44 16.27 5.19
N VAL A 226 19.53 16.93 5.58
CA VAL A 226 19.53 18.36 5.93
C VAL A 226 19.25 19.22 4.70
N GLY A 227 19.62 18.71 3.52
CA GLY A 227 19.47 19.37 2.23
C GLY A 227 20.79 19.97 1.73
N GLY A 228 20.71 20.95 0.84
CA GLY A 228 21.89 21.62 0.28
C GLY A 228 22.80 20.69 -0.52
N LEU A 229 24.11 20.92 -0.42
CA LEU A 229 25.12 20.13 -1.16
C LEU A 229 25.44 18.78 -0.51
N GLY A 230 25.07 18.57 0.76
CA GLY A 230 25.42 17.38 1.54
C GLY A 230 24.96 16.06 0.92
N LYS A 231 23.77 16.07 0.29
CA LYS A 231 23.23 14.93 -0.44
C LYS A 231 24.17 14.46 -1.55
N TRP A 232 24.73 15.38 -2.32
CA TRP A 232 25.62 15.07 -3.44
C TRP A 232 26.95 14.46 -2.97
N TYR A 233 27.48 14.93 -1.83
CA TYR A 233 28.63 14.28 -1.21
C TYR A 233 28.29 12.85 -0.80
N CYS A 234 27.15 12.62 -0.15
CA CYS A 234 26.72 11.27 0.24
C CYS A 234 26.60 10.32 -0.97
N GLU A 235 26.04 10.79 -2.08
CA GLU A 235 25.91 10.00 -3.32
C GLU A 235 27.30 9.63 -3.89
N ILE A 236 28.23 10.58 -3.95
CA ILE A 236 29.59 10.31 -4.43
C ILE A 236 30.34 9.36 -3.49
N LEU A 237 30.13 9.46 -2.18
CA LEU A 237 30.74 8.57 -1.20
C LEU A 237 30.16 7.16 -1.29
N GLU A 238 28.86 7.00 -1.61
CA GLU A 238 28.22 5.70 -1.84
C GLU A 238 28.90 4.87 -2.93
N GLU A 239 29.41 5.54 -3.97
CA GLU A 239 30.10 4.90 -5.10
C GLU A 239 31.52 4.42 -4.76
N ARG A 240 32.08 4.84 -3.62
CA ARG A 240 33.45 4.49 -3.23
C ARG A 240 33.46 3.23 -2.38
N GLU A 241 34.20 2.21 -2.81
CA GLU A 241 34.25 0.91 -2.13
C GLU A 241 34.64 1.00 -0.64
N ALA A 242 35.59 1.88 -0.33
CA ALA A 242 36.07 2.16 1.03
C ALA A 242 35.03 2.88 1.91
N TRP A 243 33.95 3.43 1.35
CA TRP A 243 32.93 4.17 2.09
C TRP A 243 31.67 3.35 2.22
N LYS A 244 31.12 3.30 3.44
CA LYS A 244 29.91 2.56 3.76
C LYS A 244 28.87 3.50 4.35
N ARG A 245 27.62 3.31 3.96
CA ARG A 245 26.50 4.08 4.49
C ARG A 245 26.26 3.69 5.94
N TYR A 246 26.20 4.69 6.80
CA TYR A 246 25.78 4.55 8.19
C TYR A 246 24.27 4.81 8.32
N PRO A 247 23.51 3.91 8.96
CA PRO A 247 22.07 4.06 9.07
C PRO A 247 21.70 5.35 9.80
N ALA A 248 20.63 5.97 9.33
CA ALA A 248 20.08 7.20 9.89
C ALA A 248 18.66 6.97 10.43
N GLN A 249 18.37 7.54 11.60
CA GLN A 249 17.07 7.50 12.26
C GLN A 249 16.41 8.89 12.25
N LYS A 250 15.07 8.94 12.28
CA LYS A 250 14.33 10.20 12.36
C LYS A 250 14.76 10.99 13.60
N TRP A 251 15.04 12.28 13.44
CA TRP A 251 15.46 13.15 14.53
C TRP A 251 14.41 14.19 14.88
N PHE A 252 14.10 15.11 13.98
CA PHE A 252 13.03 16.10 14.13
C PHE A 252 12.53 16.59 12.78
N VAL A 253 11.42 17.34 12.77
CA VAL A 253 10.89 17.98 11.57
C VAL A 253 11.28 19.47 11.61
N SER A 254 11.90 19.97 10.55
CA SER A 254 12.31 21.39 10.47
C SER A 254 11.09 22.32 10.42
N GLN A 255 11.32 23.62 10.62
CA GLN A 255 10.25 24.63 10.48
C GLN A 255 9.63 24.65 9.06
N ALA A 256 10.39 24.22 8.05
CA ALA A 256 9.92 24.07 6.68
C ALA A 256 9.13 22.77 6.44
N GLY A 257 8.91 21.93 7.47
CA GLY A 257 8.19 20.67 7.36
C GLY A 257 9.04 19.49 6.86
N CYS A 258 10.35 19.67 6.70
CA CYS A 258 11.24 18.60 6.22
C CYS A 258 11.63 17.66 7.37
N GLN A 259 11.51 16.35 7.17
CA GLN A 259 12.00 15.37 8.14
C GLN A 259 13.53 15.30 8.10
N ILE A 260 14.17 15.73 9.18
CA ILE A 260 15.62 15.62 9.42
C ILE A 260 15.93 14.31 10.13
N TYR A 261 17.06 13.70 9.78
CA TYR A 261 17.55 12.45 10.34
C TYR A 261 18.86 12.70 11.12
N CYS A 262 19.31 11.69 11.85
CA CYS A 262 20.62 11.66 12.49
C CYS A 262 21.18 10.24 12.42
N PRO A 263 22.50 10.02 12.53
CA PRO A 263 23.07 8.67 12.66
C PRO A 263 22.39 7.89 13.78
N VAL A 264 22.14 6.60 13.58
CA VAL A 264 21.61 5.72 14.64
C VAL A 264 22.52 5.81 15.87
N GLY A 265 21.91 6.00 17.04
CA GLY A 265 22.67 6.20 18.28
C GLY A 265 23.35 7.57 18.43
N LYS A 266 23.11 8.51 17.50
CA LYS A 266 23.67 9.87 17.51
C LYS A 266 25.21 9.88 17.57
N VAL A 267 25.83 8.91 16.92
CA VAL A 267 27.29 8.82 16.83
C VAL A 267 27.83 9.78 15.78
N THR A 268 29.06 10.24 15.98
CA THR A 268 29.81 10.98 14.96
C THR A 268 30.38 9.99 13.94
N VAL A 269 30.20 10.27 12.65
CA VAL A 269 30.71 9.48 11.51
C VAL A 269 31.74 10.29 10.71
N ASP A 270 32.45 9.67 9.76
CA ASP A 270 33.48 10.38 8.97
C ASP A 270 32.91 11.53 8.16
N TYR A 271 31.76 11.28 7.52
CA TYR A 271 31.00 12.29 6.81
C TYR A 271 29.51 12.27 7.18
N SER A 272 28.93 13.42 7.46
CA SER A 272 27.49 13.62 7.53
C SER A 272 27.17 15.01 7.00
N ASP A 273 26.06 15.12 6.29
CA ASP A 273 25.50 16.42 5.89
C ASP A 273 24.95 17.21 7.09
N GLN A 274 24.87 16.61 8.29
CA GLN A 274 24.65 17.30 9.54
C GLN A 274 25.98 17.50 10.31
N PRO A 275 26.45 18.75 10.50
CA PRO A 275 27.75 19.03 11.11
C PRO A 275 27.94 18.44 12.51
N ASP A 276 26.88 18.37 13.33
CA ASP A 276 26.96 17.83 14.70
C ASP A 276 27.38 16.36 14.76
N PHE A 277 27.21 15.61 13.67
CA PHE A 277 27.54 14.19 13.58
C PHE A 277 28.65 13.90 12.58
N CYS A 278 29.40 14.92 12.16
CA CYS A 278 30.42 14.79 11.14
C CYS A 278 31.82 15.03 11.71
N LEU A 279 32.78 14.15 11.41
CA LEU A 279 34.20 14.36 11.73
C LEU A 279 34.86 15.34 10.76
N THR A 280 34.32 15.47 9.55
CA THR A 280 34.81 16.39 8.53
C THR A 280 33.85 17.58 8.39
N THR A 281 34.33 18.74 7.95
CA THR A 281 33.43 19.84 7.61
C THR A 281 33.41 20.01 6.10
N SER A 282 32.23 20.02 5.50
CA SER A 282 32.05 20.41 4.09
C SER A 282 31.89 21.92 3.91
N SER A 283 31.91 22.70 5.00
CA SER A 283 31.92 24.16 4.96
C SER A 283 33.24 24.72 5.50
N LEU A 284 33.70 25.80 4.87
CA LEU A 284 34.82 26.58 5.37
C LEU A 284 34.28 27.70 6.24
N THR A 285 34.81 27.84 7.46
CA THR A 285 34.48 28.98 8.31
C THR A 285 34.80 30.28 7.57
N GLY A 286 33.82 31.17 7.48
CA GLY A 286 33.92 32.41 6.72
C GLY A 286 33.47 32.33 5.26
N SER A 287 32.95 31.18 4.78
CA SER A 287 32.42 31.07 3.41
C SER A 287 31.24 32.03 3.16
N ASP A 288 30.54 32.45 4.22
CA ASP A 288 29.47 33.44 4.17
C ASP A 288 29.93 34.79 3.56
N TRP A 289 31.22 35.12 3.65
CA TRP A 289 31.79 36.31 3.00
C TRP A 289 31.88 36.20 1.48
N LEU A 290 31.95 34.98 0.96
CA LEU A 290 31.98 34.70 -0.48
C LEU A 290 30.57 34.49 -1.04
N GLU A 291 29.66 33.99 -0.22
CA GLU A 291 28.27 33.70 -0.61
C GLU A 291 27.38 34.96 -0.59
N ASP A 292 27.64 35.91 0.32
CA ASP A 292 26.94 37.19 0.41
C ASP A 292 27.52 38.19 -0.59
N LYS A 293 26.70 38.66 -1.54
CA LYS A 293 27.17 39.56 -2.62
C LYS A 293 27.67 40.90 -2.11
N ALA A 294 27.13 41.43 -1.02
CA ALA A 294 27.58 42.70 -0.45
C ALA A 294 28.93 42.52 0.27
N LYS A 295 29.08 41.45 1.06
CA LYS A 295 30.38 41.12 1.68
C LYS A 295 31.44 40.86 0.61
N LEU A 296 31.13 40.06 -0.40
CA LEU A 296 32.05 39.79 -1.51
C LEU A 296 32.43 41.07 -2.25
N ALA A 297 31.46 41.96 -2.48
CA ALA A 297 31.69 43.25 -3.12
C ALA A 297 32.63 44.15 -2.30
N SER A 298 32.47 44.14 -0.97
CA SER A 298 33.35 44.89 -0.07
C SER A 298 34.80 44.38 -0.10
N LEU A 299 34.99 43.06 -0.23
CA LEU A 299 36.30 42.42 -0.28
C LEU A 299 37.02 42.64 -1.63
N THR A 300 36.27 42.58 -2.74
CA THR A 300 36.84 42.51 -4.09
C THR A 300 36.58 43.78 -4.91
N ARG A 301 36.37 44.93 -4.25
CA ARG A 301 35.97 46.19 -4.89
C ARG A 301 36.80 46.63 -6.10
N HIS A 302 38.09 46.26 -6.14
CA HIS A 302 39.03 46.59 -7.22
C HIS A 302 39.08 45.57 -8.37
N LEU A 303 38.42 44.41 -8.21
CA LEU A 303 38.40 43.31 -9.19
C LEU A 303 37.04 43.14 -9.88
N GLN A 304 36.00 43.80 -9.39
CA GLN A 304 34.64 43.70 -9.89
C GLN A 304 34.18 45.01 -10.55
N PRO A 305 33.06 44.98 -11.31
CA PRO A 305 32.43 46.20 -11.80
C PRO A 305 32.04 47.12 -10.64
N PRO A 306 31.89 48.44 -10.89
CA PRO A 306 31.33 49.35 -9.91
C PRO A 306 30.06 48.76 -9.29
N THR A 307 30.10 48.54 -7.98
CA THR A 307 29.03 47.87 -7.24
C THR A 307 28.53 48.79 -6.16
N TYR A 308 27.23 49.02 -6.14
CA TYR A 308 26.54 49.89 -5.21
C TYR A 308 25.56 49.06 -4.38
N GLU A 309 25.18 49.55 -3.20
CA GLU A 309 24.33 48.79 -2.27
C GLU A 309 23.02 49.52 -2.01
N ILE A 310 21.91 48.77 -1.98
CA ILE A 310 20.62 49.26 -1.51
C ILE A 310 20.21 48.44 -0.30
N LYS A 311 19.87 49.10 0.81
CA LYS A 311 19.27 48.49 1.99
C LYS A 311 18.07 49.29 2.43
N ASP A 312 16.96 48.61 2.69
CA ASP A 312 15.71 49.25 3.13
C ASP A 312 15.26 50.39 2.21
N ARG A 313 15.34 50.14 0.89
CA ARG A 313 15.00 51.10 -0.18
C ARG A 313 15.83 52.39 -0.17
N LYS A 314 17.05 52.34 0.37
CA LYS A 314 17.99 53.46 0.41
C LYS A 314 19.37 53.02 -0.04
N TRP A 315 20.07 53.88 -0.77
CA TRP A 315 21.47 53.68 -1.08
C TRP A 315 22.31 53.64 0.20
N VAL A 316 23.26 52.72 0.25
CA VAL A 316 24.23 52.59 1.35
C VAL A 316 25.60 53.00 0.84
N GLY A 317 26.18 54.03 1.45
CA GLY A 317 27.50 54.55 1.05
C GLY A 317 27.42 55.40 -0.22
N GLU A 318 28.18 55.01 -1.24
CA GLU A 318 28.24 55.73 -2.52
C GLU A 318 26.98 55.48 -3.35
N THR A 319 26.50 56.54 -4.02
CA THR A 319 25.37 56.47 -4.94
C THR A 319 25.89 56.33 -6.38
N PRO A 320 25.27 55.51 -7.24
CA PRO A 320 25.65 55.45 -8.64
C PRO A 320 25.45 56.81 -9.34
N PRO A 321 26.22 57.12 -10.39
CA PRO A 321 26.05 58.36 -11.13
C PRO A 321 24.66 58.46 -11.78
N ASP A 322 24.02 59.62 -11.68
CA ASP A 322 22.62 59.87 -12.10
C ASP A 322 22.41 59.81 -13.63
N GLU A 323 23.45 60.06 -14.42
CA GLU A 323 23.35 60.21 -15.88
C GLU A 323 24.35 59.31 -16.62
N THR A 324 23.85 58.67 -17.68
CA THR A 324 24.72 58.09 -18.71
C THR A 324 25.37 59.25 -19.47
N PRO A 325 26.70 59.28 -19.67
CA PRO A 325 27.35 60.37 -20.40
C PRO A 325 26.69 60.61 -21.76
N PRO A 326 26.55 61.88 -22.22
CA PRO A 326 25.96 62.18 -23.51
C PRO A 326 26.71 61.46 -24.65
N GLY A 327 25.99 60.59 -25.38
CA GLY A 327 26.55 59.81 -26.49
C GLY A 327 26.91 58.36 -26.15
N GLU A 328 26.77 57.93 -24.89
CA GLU A 328 26.92 56.53 -24.49
C GLU A 328 25.57 55.80 -24.47
N PRO A 329 25.54 54.48 -24.76
CA PRO A 329 24.32 53.69 -24.64
C PRO A 329 23.85 53.64 -23.18
N SER A 330 22.54 53.75 -22.97
CA SER A 330 21.92 53.65 -21.63
C SER A 330 22.44 52.43 -20.88
N PHE A 331 22.96 52.63 -19.67
CA PHE A 331 23.37 51.51 -18.82
C PHE A 331 22.16 50.65 -18.46
N ILE A 332 22.30 49.34 -18.62
CA ILE A 332 21.41 48.36 -18.00
C ILE A 332 22.01 48.03 -16.64
N TRP A 333 21.20 48.13 -15.59
CA TRP A 333 21.59 47.83 -14.22
C TRP A 333 21.02 46.49 -13.78
N PHE A 334 21.84 45.67 -13.14
CA PHE A 334 21.40 44.47 -12.44
C PHE A 334 21.23 44.77 -10.96
N VAL A 335 20.00 44.64 -10.46
CA VAL A 335 19.66 44.76 -9.04
C VAL A 335 19.50 43.33 -8.49
N LYS A 336 20.38 42.92 -7.59
CA LYS A 336 20.48 41.52 -7.12
C LYS A 336 20.32 41.46 -5.62
N GLU A 337 19.40 40.65 -5.11
CA GLU A 337 19.33 40.35 -3.68
C GLU A 337 20.63 39.66 -3.21
N THR A 338 21.15 40.09 -2.05
CA THR A 338 22.45 39.65 -1.52
C THR A 338 22.46 38.18 -1.16
N ASP A 339 21.36 37.67 -0.61
CA ASP A 339 21.18 36.34 -0.04
C ASP A 339 20.50 35.31 -0.98
N LYS A 340 19.98 35.74 -2.14
CA LYS A 340 19.35 34.84 -3.12
C LYS A 340 20.32 34.34 -4.19
N ASN A 341 20.19 33.06 -4.54
CA ASN A 341 21.06 32.37 -5.51
C ASN A 341 20.27 31.86 -6.72
N TYR A 342 20.96 31.28 -7.71
CA TYR A 342 20.36 30.65 -8.90
C TYR A 342 19.47 31.58 -9.76
N ALA A 343 19.91 32.82 -9.92
CA ALA A 343 19.18 33.88 -10.63
C ALA A 343 17.80 34.23 -10.04
N THR A 344 17.48 33.74 -8.84
CA THR A 344 16.32 34.22 -8.09
C THR A 344 16.67 35.57 -7.43
N GLY A 345 15.77 36.56 -7.53
CA GLY A 345 16.03 37.90 -6.99
C GLY A 345 16.99 38.77 -7.81
N ILE A 346 17.10 38.53 -9.13
CA ILE A 346 17.77 39.43 -10.06
C ILE A 346 16.73 40.20 -10.85
N HIS A 347 16.88 41.53 -10.88
CA HIS A 347 16.05 42.43 -11.64
C HIS A 347 16.91 43.28 -12.57
N LEU A 348 16.34 43.68 -13.71
CA LEU A 348 16.95 44.62 -14.63
C LEU A 348 16.29 45.98 -14.45
N ALA A 349 17.09 47.04 -14.51
CA ALA A 349 16.62 48.41 -14.48
C ALA A 349 17.35 49.24 -15.54
N GLY A 350 16.65 50.12 -16.21
CA GLY A 350 17.23 51.09 -17.15
C GLY A 350 17.75 52.34 -16.46
N THR A 351 17.36 52.60 -15.22
CA THR A 351 17.78 53.79 -14.46
C THR A 351 18.06 53.49 -13.00
N ILE A 352 18.84 54.35 -12.35
CA ILE A 352 19.12 54.28 -10.90
C ILE A 352 17.85 54.46 -10.04
N THR A 353 16.90 55.27 -10.50
CA THR A 353 15.61 55.49 -9.82
C THR A 353 14.78 54.23 -9.84
N GLU A 354 14.76 53.54 -10.98
CA GLU A 354 14.12 52.23 -11.12
C GLU A 354 14.78 51.18 -10.22
N CYS A 355 16.12 51.23 -10.05
CA CYS A 355 16.82 50.34 -9.12
C CYS A 355 16.29 50.47 -7.67
N LEU A 356 16.09 51.71 -7.19
CA LEU A 356 15.51 51.95 -5.86
C LEU A 356 14.04 51.51 -5.76
N GLN A 357 13.26 51.67 -6.83
CA GLN A 357 11.85 51.26 -6.85
C GLN A 357 11.67 49.73 -6.79
N LEU A 358 12.61 48.97 -7.37
CA LEU A 358 12.62 47.51 -7.32
C LEU A 358 12.94 46.96 -5.93
N ALA A 359 13.65 47.73 -5.09
CA ALA A 359 14.06 47.29 -3.77
C ALA A 359 12.85 47.12 -2.81
N GLN A 360 12.86 46.04 -2.03
CA GLN A 360 11.86 45.78 -1.01
C GLN A 360 12.34 46.20 0.40
N PRO A 361 11.42 46.49 1.34
CA PRO A 361 11.77 46.78 2.73
C PRO A 361 12.35 45.54 3.40
N ASN A 362 13.31 45.71 4.31
CA ASN A 362 14.02 44.64 5.03
C ASN A 362 14.80 43.68 4.12
N THR A 363 15.19 44.13 2.93
CA THR A 363 16.01 43.37 1.98
C THR A 363 17.24 44.18 1.60
N HIS A 364 18.35 43.47 1.33
CA HIS A 364 19.64 44.05 0.97
C HIS A 364 20.02 43.61 -0.43
N TYR A 365 20.34 44.57 -1.28
CA TYR A 365 20.66 44.39 -2.69
C TYR A 365 22.04 44.94 -3.02
N VAL A 366 22.66 44.35 -4.04
CA VAL A 366 23.77 44.94 -4.79
C VAL A 366 23.30 45.36 -6.17
N VAL A 367 23.83 46.48 -6.68
CA VAL A 367 23.52 47.07 -7.98
C VAL A 367 24.81 47.18 -8.78
N GLN A 368 24.81 46.58 -9.97
CA GLN A 368 25.98 46.54 -10.87
C GLN A 368 25.56 46.92 -12.29
N PRO A 369 26.35 47.73 -13.02
CA PRO A 369 26.11 47.96 -14.43
C PRO A 369 26.42 46.70 -15.23
N HIS A 370 25.69 46.47 -16.32
CA HIS A 370 26.04 45.49 -17.34
C HIS A 370 27.37 45.89 -17.99
N ILE A 371 28.31 44.94 -18.12
CA ILE A 371 29.60 45.13 -18.82
C ILE A 371 29.46 44.77 -20.28
#